data_AF-A0A9D4GQC2-F1
#
_entry.id   AF-A0A9D4GQC2-F1
#
_cell.length_a   1.000
_cell.length_b   1.000
_cell.length_c   1.000
_cell.angle_alpha   90.00
_cell.angle_beta   90.00
_cell.angle_gamma   90.00
#
_symmetry.space_group_name_H-M   'P 1'
#
loop_
_entity.id
_entity.type
_entity.pdbx_description
1 polymer ?
#
loop_
_entity_poly.entity_id
_entity_poly.type
_entity_poly.pdbx_seq_one_letter_code
_entity_poly.pdbx_strand_id
1 'polypeptide(L)' 'MFYMDPRTAAVYLRDRLDYERNSDYVITIQVNDDGMPKRRSSTAQLNVHVKDVNDNPPVRVPLYSCLVNE' A
#
# COMPACT_ATOMS: atom_id res chain seq x y z
N MET A 1 6.35 3.09 -6.09
CA MET A 1 5.17 2.79 -5.27
C MET A 1 4.12 2.09 -6.14
N PHE A 2 3.40 2.78 -7.03
CA PHE A 2 2.51 2.14 -8.02
C PHE A 2 2.78 2.66 -9.44
N TYR A 3 2.52 1.83 -10.45
CA TYR A 3 2.61 2.18 -11.88
C TYR A 3 1.35 1.69 -12.59
N MET A 4 0.81 2.49 -13.50
CA MET A 4 -0.31 2.10 -14.36
C MET A 4 0.14 2.07 -15.81
N ASP A 5 -0.19 0.99 -16.53
CA ASP A 5 -0.05 0.93 -17.98
C ASP A 5 -1.19 1.74 -18.64
N PRO A 6 -0.89 2.81 -19.39
CA PRO A 6 -1.91 3.65 -20.02
C PRO A 6 -2.72 2.96 -21.13
N ARG A 7 -2.26 1.82 -21.65
CA ARG A 7 -2.96 1.09 -22.73
C ARG A 7 -3.91 0.03 -22.21
N THR A 8 -3.54 -0.65 -21.12
CA THR A 8 -4.30 -1.75 -20.54
C THR A 8 -5.04 -1.37 -19.26
N ALA A 9 -4.74 -0.21 -18.69
CA ALA A 9 -5.17 0.24 -17.36
C ALA A 9 -4.75 -0.69 -16.21
N ALA A 10 -3.80 -1.61 -16.45
CA ALA A 10 -3.28 -2.51 -15.43
C ALA A 10 -2.39 -1.75 -14.43
N VAL A 11 -2.61 -1.99 -13.14
CA VAL A 11 -1.84 -1.38 -12.05
C VAL A 11 -0.84 -2.39 -11.52
N TYR A 12 0.42 -1.96 -11.42
CA TYR A 12 1.55 -2.75 -10.98
C TYR A 12 2.23 -2.09 -9.78
N LEU A 13 2.87 -2.93 -8.98
CA LEU A 13 3.77 -2.50 -7.92
C LEU A 13 5.14 -2.17 -8.50
N ARG A 14 5.63 -0.96 -8.19
CA ARG A 14 6.99 -0.54 -8.58
C ARG A 14 8.02 -0.77 -7.48
N ASP A 15 7.59 -0.64 -6.23
CA ASP A 15 8.41 -0.83 -5.04
C ASP A 15 7.72 -1.81 -4.10
N ARG A 16 8.44 -2.36 -3.13
CA ARG A 16 7.85 -3.24 -2.11
C ARG A 16 6.90 -2.45 -1.20
N LEU A 17 5.83 -3.11 -0.76
CA LEU A 17 4.94 -2.60 0.29
C LEU A 17 5.37 -3.20 1.63
N ASP A 18 5.10 -2.45 2.68
CA ASP A 18 5.43 -2.77 4.06
C ASP A 18 4.17 -2.48 4.89
N TYR A 19 3.59 -3.55 5.46
CA TYR A 19 2.29 -3.48 6.14
C TYR A 19 2.39 -2.64 7.42
N GLU A 20 3.47 -2.81 8.17
CA GLU A 20 3.76 -2.10 9.42
C GLU A 20 3.98 -0.60 9.19
N ARG A 21 4.47 -0.23 8.01
CA ARG A 21 4.58 1.17 7.61
C ARG A 21 3.23 1.75 7.18
N ASN A 22 2.53 1.06 6.27
CA ASN A 22 1.27 1.51 5.69
C ASN A 22 0.44 0.32 5.19
N SER A 23 -0.69 0.06 5.84
CA SER A 23 -1.62 -1.02 5.48
C SER A 23 -2.58 -0.68 4.33
N ASP A 24 -2.82 0.61 4.09
CA ASP A 24 -3.88 1.07 3.18
C ASP A 24 -3.40 2.21 2.27
N TYR A 25 -3.77 2.12 0.99
CA TYR A 25 -3.51 3.16 0.00
C TYR A 25 -4.76 3.49 -0.80
N VAL A 26 -5.00 4.78 -1.04
CA VAL A 26 -6.06 5.28 -1.92
C VAL A 26 -5.41 5.92 -3.15
N ILE A 27 -5.62 5.33 -4.31
CA ILE A 27 -5.07 5.78 -5.59
C ILE A 27 -6.20 6.42 -6.39
N THR A 28 -6.05 7.69 -6.78
CA THR A 28 -7.00 8.35 -7.69
C THR A 28 -6.50 8.23 -9.12
N ILE A 29 -7.28 7.56 -9.96
CA ILE A 29 -7.01 7.34 -11.38
C ILE A 29 -7.82 8.37 -12.17
N GLN A 30 -7.19 9.03 -13.14
CA GLN A 30 -7.86 9.94 -14.06
C GLN A 30 -7.67 9.46 -15.51
N VAL A 31 -8.76 9.38 -16.25
CA VAL A 31 -8.77 9.07 -17.68
C VAL A 31 -9.26 10.28 -18.44
N ASN A 32 -8.56 10.64 -19.51
CA ASN A 32 -8.92 11.76 -20.39
C ASN A 32 -9.19 11.23 -21.80
N ASP A 33 -10.16 11.80 -22.50
CA ASP A 33 -10.37 11.56 -23.93
C ASP A 33 -9.60 12.57 -24.80
N ASP A 34 -9.43 12.23 -26.08
CA ASP A 34 -8.81 13.10 -27.10
C ASP A 34 -9.85 13.99 -27.82
N GLY A 35 -10.99 14.27 -27.19
CA GLY A 35 -12.07 15.05 -27.81
C GLY A 35 -11.66 16.49 -28.15
N MET A 36 -12.00 16.93 -29.37
CA MET A 36 -11.94 18.34 -29.79
C MET A 36 -13.37 18.85 -30.13
N PRO A 37 -13.80 20.05 -29.70
CA PRO A 37 -13.06 21.07 -28.93
C PRO A 37 -13.09 20.89 -27.41
N LYS A 38 -13.95 20.01 -26.87
CA LYS A 38 -14.03 19.74 -25.43
C LYS A 38 -13.54 18.32 -25.12
N ARG A 39 -12.47 18.25 -24.32
CA ARG A 39 -12.00 17.02 -23.69
C ARG A 39 -12.86 16.69 -22.48
N ARG A 40 -13.13 15.41 -22.26
CA ARG A 40 -13.77 14.89 -21.04
C ARG A 40 -12.72 14.17 -20.20
N SER A 41 -12.87 14.29 -18.90
CA SER A 41 -12.08 13.56 -17.91
C SER A 41 -13.01 12.81 -16.97
N SER A 42 -12.65 11.59 -16.62
CA SER A 42 -13.31 10.80 -15.58
C SER A 42 -12.30 10.38 -14.55
N THR A 43 -12.71 10.38 -13.27
CA THR A 43 -11.87 9.96 -12.15
C THR A 43 -12.49 8.78 -11.44
N ALA A 44 -11.63 7.88 -10.95
CA ALA A 44 -12.02 6.72 -10.15
C ALA A 44 -11.04 6.53 -9.00
N GLN A 45 -11.50 5.97 -7.90
CA GLN A 45 -10.66 5.64 -6.75
C GLN A 45 -10.41 4.13 -6.69
N LEU A 46 -9.15 3.76 -6.47
CA LEU A 46 -8.70 2.40 -6.23
C LEU A 46 -8.17 2.31 -4.80
N ASN A 47 -8.86 1.53 -3.98
CA ASN A 47 -8.45 1.23 -2.61
C ASN A 47 -7.59 -0.04 -2.63
N VAL A 48 -6.36 0.05 -2.13
CA VAL A 48 -5.40 -1.05 -2.07
C VAL A 48 -5.15 -1.39 -0.60
N HIS A 49 -5.41 -2.64 -0.23
CA HIS A 49 -5.14 -3.18 1.09
C HIS A 49 -3.88 -4.05 1.03
N VAL A 50 -2.89 -3.71 1.84
CA VAL A 50 -1.66 -4.49 1.97
C VAL A 50 -1.94 -5.69 2.87
N LYS A 51 -1.52 -6.87 2.42
CA LYS A 51 -1.65 -8.08 3.21
C LYS A 51 -0.52 -8.14 4.23
N ASP A 52 -0.90 -8.28 5.50
CA ASP A 52 0.03 -8.56 6.60
C ASP A 52 0.76 -9.90 6.39
N VAL A 53 2.07 -9.88 6.57
CA VAL A 53 2.95 -11.04 6.51
C VAL A 53 3.85 -10.97 7.72
N ASN A 54 3.97 -12.08 8.45
CA ASN A 54 4.81 -12.17 9.65
C ASN A 54 6.31 -12.16 9.30
N ASP A 55 6.84 -10.98 9.00
CA ASP A 55 8.25 -10.72 8.71
C ASP A 55 9.00 -10.06 9.87
N ASN A 56 8.28 -9.62 10.92
CA ASN A 56 8.84 -9.07 12.14
C ASN A 56 8.94 -10.14 13.26
N PRO A 57 10.13 -10.70 13.55
CA PRO A 57 10.30 -11.65 14.62
C PRO A 57 10.10 -10.99 16.00
N PRO A 58 9.72 -11.77 17.03
CA PRO A 58 9.51 -11.23 18.37
C PRO A 58 10.80 -10.60 18.91
N VAL A 59 10.69 -9.38 19.44
CA VAL A 59 11.79 -8.69 20.12
C VAL A 59 12.03 -9.37 21.47
N ARG A 60 13.26 -9.82 21.72
CA ARG A 60 13.65 -10.41 23.01
C ARG A 60 13.53 -9.36 24.11
N VAL A 61 12.65 -9.61 25.08
CA VAL A 61 12.60 -8.88 26.35
C VAL A 61 13.69 -9.41 27.30
N PRO A 62 14.39 -8.56 28.07
CA PRO A 62 15.41 -9.00 29.01
C PRO A 62 14.80 -9.84 30.14
N LEU A 63 15.55 -10.83 30.61
CA LEU A 63 15.16 -11.74 31.69
C LEU A 63 14.79 -10.95 32.96
N TYR A 64 13.55 -11.12 33.43
CA TYR A 64 13.13 -10.62 34.73
C TYR A 64 13.81 -11.45 35.82
N SER A 65 14.66 -10.82 36.63
CA SER A 65 15.16 -11.42 37.88
C SER A 65 14.16 -11.15 39.00
N CYS A 66 13.38 -12.16 39.39
CA CYS A 66 12.63 -12.10 40.64
C CYS A 66 13.47 -12.68 41.78
N LEU A 67 13.68 -11.89 42.83
CA LEU A 67 14.21 -12.38 44.10
C LEU A 67 13.03 -12.93 44.89
N VAL A 68 13.02 -14.23 45.12
CA VAL A 68 12.10 -14.87 46.06
C VAL A 68 12.80 -14.90 47.41
N ASN A 69 12.23 -14.23 48.41
CA ASN A 69 12.68 -14.36 49.79
C ASN A 69 11.95 -15.55 50.43
N GLU A 70 12.70 -16.39 51.13
CA GLU A 70 12.17 -17.45 52.01
C GLU A 70 11.46 -16.89 53.25
#